data_AF-K1WZN2-F1
#
_entry.id   AF-K1WZN2-F1
#
_cell.length_a   1.000
_cell.length_b   1.000
_cell.length_c   1.000
_cell.angle_alpha   90.00
_cell.angle_beta   90.00
_cell.angle_gamma   90.00
#
_symmetry.space_group_name_H-M   'P 1'
#
loop_
_entity.id
_entity.type
_entity.pdbx_description
1 polymer ?
#
loop_
_entity_poly.entity_id
_entity_poly.type
_entity_poly.pdbx_seq_one_letter_code
_entity_poly.pdbx_strand_id
1 'polypeptide(L)'
;PAIIYPGSIERIDFGERKEQKGFCLVTINNTPDINLENKTNFEFIKTPTRNLIQIEVKLQANKDQTTQILEELDKHDLNGAIIKILYHVPENEKDKIDLQIIQKKCEPAMHLVGIIPIRENQVRERRSDLKISMDFETLIGAYLDTKPDLKNRKQELVDKALVLFEESKINQIEE
;
A
#
# COMPACT_ATOMS: atom_id res chain seq x y z
N PRO A 1 -39.54 -6.49 12.27
CA PRO A 1 -39.89 -6.10 10.88
C PRO A 1 -38.72 -6.45 9.96
N ALA A 2 -38.96 -6.85 8.71
CA ALA A 2 -37.88 -7.06 7.74
C ALA A 2 -37.24 -5.72 7.38
N ILE A 3 -35.91 -5.63 7.44
CA ILE A 3 -35.13 -4.43 7.08
C ILE A 3 -34.12 -4.84 6.02
N ILE A 4 -34.12 -4.13 4.89
CA ILE A 4 -33.29 -4.48 3.73
C ILE A 4 -32.65 -3.20 3.19
N TYR A 5 -31.36 -3.28 2.88
CA TYR A 5 -30.60 -2.21 2.25
C TYR A 5 -30.19 -2.67 0.84
N PRO A 6 -30.81 -2.15 -0.23
CA PRO A 6 -30.43 -2.52 -1.60
C PRO A 6 -29.05 -1.98 -2.01
N GLY A 7 -28.48 -1.05 -1.22
CA GLY A 7 -27.25 -0.35 -1.56
C GLY A 7 -27.48 0.73 -2.61
N SER A 8 -26.38 1.20 -3.19
CA SER A 8 -26.38 2.12 -4.34
C SER A 8 -26.77 1.39 -5.64
N ILE A 9 -27.22 2.15 -6.64
CA ILE A 9 -27.58 1.60 -7.97
C ILE A 9 -26.34 1.28 -8.84
N GLU A 10 -25.19 1.87 -8.49
CA GLU A 10 -23.91 1.76 -9.18
C GLU A 10 -22.76 1.78 -8.16
N ARG A 11 -21.58 1.30 -8.57
CA ARG A 11 -20.36 1.31 -7.76
C ARG A 11 -19.80 2.73 -7.61
N ILE A 12 -19.58 3.15 -6.38
CA ILE A 12 -19.06 4.50 -6.08
C ILE A 12 -17.53 4.48 -6.06
N ASP A 13 -16.93 3.40 -5.56
CA ASP A 13 -15.48 3.25 -5.46
C ASP A 13 -14.99 1.82 -5.74
N PHE A 14 -13.68 1.62 -5.70
CA PHE A 14 -13.07 0.31 -5.89
C PHE A 14 -13.31 -0.66 -4.74
N GLY A 15 -13.72 -0.21 -3.55
CA GLY A 15 -14.17 -1.09 -2.47
C GLY A 15 -15.37 -1.93 -2.90
N GLU A 16 -16.28 -1.32 -3.65
CA GLU A 16 -17.52 -1.92 -4.14
C GLU A 16 -17.35 -2.72 -5.46
N ARG A 17 -16.13 -2.84 -5.99
CA ARG A 17 -15.84 -3.48 -7.30
C ARG A 17 -16.35 -4.91 -7.46
N LYS A 18 -16.49 -5.65 -6.35
CA LYS A 18 -17.00 -7.03 -6.33
C LYS A 18 -18.49 -7.13 -5.94
N GLU A 19 -19.10 -6.00 -5.61
CA GLU A 19 -20.51 -5.97 -5.18
C GLU A 19 -21.44 -6.02 -6.39
N GLN A 20 -22.58 -6.67 -6.17
CA GLN A 20 -23.72 -6.60 -7.07
C GLN A 20 -24.52 -5.36 -6.70
N LYS A 21 -24.86 -4.53 -7.68
CA LYS A 21 -25.73 -3.38 -7.51
C LYS A 21 -27.08 -3.66 -8.14
N GLY A 22 -28.10 -2.96 -7.64
CA GLY A 22 -29.46 -3.24 -8.01
C GLY A 22 -30.45 -2.54 -7.09
N PHE A 23 -31.69 -3.00 -7.15
CA PHE A 23 -32.77 -2.51 -6.28
C PHE A 23 -33.61 -3.68 -5.79
N CYS A 24 -34.35 -3.47 -4.69
CA CYS A 24 -35.29 -4.45 -4.18
C CYS A 24 -36.70 -4.13 -4.68
N LEU A 25 -37.30 -5.05 -5.42
CA LEU A 25 -38.73 -5.04 -5.70
C LEU A 25 -39.46 -5.66 -4.51
N VAL A 26 -40.27 -4.88 -3.80
CA VAL A 26 -40.98 -5.33 -2.59
C VAL A 26 -42.46 -5.47 -2.89
N THR A 27 -43.03 -6.62 -2.54
CA THR A 27 -44.47 -6.89 -2.60
C THR A 27 -45.01 -7.03 -1.19
N ILE A 28 -45.96 -6.16 -0.83
CA ILE A 28 -46.60 -6.15 0.49
C ILE A 28 -48.05 -6.60 0.31
N ASN A 29 -48.38 -7.75 0.89
CA ASN A 29 -49.75 -8.27 0.89
C ASN A 29 -50.52 -7.67 2.07
N ASN A 30 -51.47 -6.79 1.79
CA ASN A 30 -52.32 -6.13 2.79
C ASN A 30 -53.72 -6.77 2.91
N THR A 31 -53.85 -8.07 2.65
CA THR A 31 -55.13 -8.77 2.80
C THR A 31 -55.45 -8.98 4.28
N PRO A 32 -56.59 -8.49 4.80
CA PRO A 32 -56.98 -8.57 6.20
C PRO A 32 -57.55 -9.95 6.57
N ASP A 33 -56.89 -11.02 6.11
CA ASP A 33 -57.33 -12.37 6.38
C ASP A 33 -56.65 -12.88 7.66
N ILE A 34 -57.45 -13.18 8.67
CA ILE A 34 -57.02 -13.50 10.06
C ILE A 34 -56.09 -14.73 10.15
N ASN A 35 -56.02 -15.52 9.07
CA ASN A 35 -55.23 -16.75 8.97
C ASN A 35 -54.01 -16.66 8.03
N LEU A 36 -53.74 -15.49 7.43
CA LEU A 36 -52.57 -15.27 6.57
C LEU A 36 -51.61 -14.33 7.28
N GLU A 37 -50.44 -14.83 7.69
CA GLU A 37 -49.33 -13.97 8.10
C GLU A 37 -49.11 -12.90 7.02
N ASN A 38 -48.96 -11.63 7.42
CA ASN A 38 -48.62 -10.53 6.53
C ASN A 38 -47.30 -10.83 5.80
N LYS A 39 -47.38 -11.52 4.65
CA LYS A 39 -46.22 -11.95 3.88
C LYS A 39 -45.74 -10.78 3.02
N THR A 40 -44.70 -10.12 3.51
CA THR A 40 -43.89 -9.19 2.72
C THR A 40 -42.80 -9.98 2.02
N ASN A 41 -42.79 -9.95 0.69
CA ASN A 41 -41.75 -10.59 -0.12
C ASN A 41 -40.88 -9.53 -0.78
N PHE A 42 -39.62 -9.85 -1.05
CA PHE A 42 -38.75 -8.99 -1.83
C PHE A 42 -37.91 -9.80 -2.81
N GLU A 43 -37.56 -9.16 -3.93
CA GLU A 43 -36.66 -9.68 -4.95
C GLU A 43 -35.57 -8.65 -5.24
N PHE A 44 -34.31 -9.07 -5.30
CA PHE A 44 -33.21 -8.19 -5.67
C PHE A 44 -32.97 -8.26 -7.19
N ILE A 45 -33.26 -7.16 -7.88
CA ILE A 45 -33.08 -7.03 -9.33
C ILE A 45 -31.76 -6.32 -9.58
N LYS A 46 -30.82 -7.02 -10.23
CA LYS A 46 -29.50 -6.48 -10.57
C LYS A 46 -29.59 -5.45 -11.68
N THR A 47 -28.82 -4.38 -11.55
CA THR A 47 -28.64 -3.39 -12.61
C THR A 47 -27.35 -3.64 -13.38
N PRO A 48 -27.29 -3.24 -14.67
CA PRO A 48 -26.00 -3.15 -15.35
C PRO A 48 -25.13 -2.16 -14.59
N THR A 49 -23.86 -2.52 -14.40
CA THR A 49 -22.89 -1.71 -13.66
C THR A 49 -21.62 -1.58 -14.47
N ARG A 50 -20.97 -0.43 -14.40
CA ARG A 50 -19.66 -0.25 -15.04
C ARG A 50 -18.61 -1.15 -14.37
N ASN A 51 -17.73 -1.73 -15.18
CA ASN A 51 -16.61 -2.50 -14.67
C ASN A 51 -15.61 -1.57 -13.97
N LEU A 52 -15.34 -1.83 -12.69
CA LEU A 52 -14.24 -1.23 -11.94
C LEU A 52 -13.17 -2.30 -11.75
N ILE A 53 -12.04 -2.16 -12.43
CA ILE A 53 -10.97 -3.16 -12.46
C ILE A 53 -9.76 -2.62 -11.70
N GLN A 54 -9.48 -3.23 -10.55
CA GLN A 54 -8.22 -3.01 -9.86
C GLN A 54 -7.26 -4.15 -10.21
N ILE A 55 -6.18 -3.80 -10.90
CA ILE A 55 -5.12 -4.74 -11.29
C ILE A 55 -3.98 -4.54 -10.31
N GLU A 56 -3.57 -5.62 -9.65
CA GLU A 56 -2.50 -5.60 -8.66
C GLU A 56 -1.40 -6.57 -9.07
N VAL A 57 -0.24 -6.03 -9.44
CA VAL A 57 0.88 -6.78 -9.99
C VAL A 57 2.00 -6.84 -8.96
N LYS A 58 2.49 -8.03 -8.64
CA LYS A 58 3.74 -8.18 -7.88
C LYS A 58 4.88 -8.41 -8.86
N LEU A 59 5.72 -7.40 -9.05
CA LEU A 59 6.82 -7.49 -10.01
C LEU A 59 7.87 -8.47 -9.49
N GLN A 60 8.41 -9.26 -10.40
CA GLN A 60 9.56 -10.13 -10.16
C GLN A 60 10.84 -9.36 -10.46
N ALA A 61 11.83 -9.53 -9.58
CA ALA A 61 13.16 -8.96 -9.78
C ALA A 61 13.83 -9.56 -11.03
N ASN A 62 14.74 -8.78 -11.64
CA ASN A 62 15.53 -9.12 -12.83
C ASN A 62 14.70 -9.41 -14.10
N LYS A 63 13.45 -8.97 -14.15
CA LYS A 63 12.60 -9.03 -15.34
C LYS A 63 12.17 -7.64 -15.77
N ASP A 64 11.75 -7.48 -17.02
CA ASP A 64 11.21 -6.21 -17.48
C ASP A 64 9.90 -5.89 -16.74
N GLN A 65 9.87 -4.72 -16.09
CA GLN A 65 8.76 -4.33 -15.21
C GLN A 65 7.52 -3.96 -16.04
N THR A 66 7.73 -3.29 -17.18
CA THR A 66 6.64 -2.88 -18.08
C THR A 66 5.94 -4.09 -18.68
N THR A 67 6.70 -5.07 -19.20
CA THR A 67 6.16 -6.29 -19.81
C THR A 67 5.29 -7.08 -18.83
N GLN A 68 5.73 -7.22 -17.57
CA GLN A 68 4.93 -7.92 -16.54
C GLN A 68 3.57 -7.25 -16.29
N ILE A 69 3.50 -5.92 -16.33
CA ILE A 69 2.22 -5.20 -16.17
C ILE A 69 1.35 -5.37 -17.42
N LEU A 70 1.94 -5.36 -18.62
CA LEU A 70 1.21 -5.59 -19.87
C LEU A 70 0.60 -7.00 -19.93
N GLU A 71 1.36 -8.02 -19.53
CA GLU A 71 0.88 -9.40 -19.44
C GLU A 71 -0.28 -9.55 -18.45
N GLU A 72 -0.26 -8.81 -17.35
CA GLU A 72 -1.40 -8.81 -16.42
C GLU A 72 -2.61 -8.08 -17.00
N LEU A 73 -2.40 -6.95 -17.67
CA LEU A 73 -3.46 -6.20 -18.36
C LEU A 73 -4.19 -7.05 -19.41
N ASP A 74 -3.47 -7.94 -20.10
CA ASP A 74 -4.04 -8.84 -21.11
C ASP A 74 -5.03 -9.87 -20.56
N LYS A 75 -5.04 -10.11 -19.24
CA LYS A 75 -5.98 -11.04 -18.60
C LYS A 75 -7.36 -10.41 -18.34
N HIS A 76 -7.51 -9.12 -18.59
CA HIS A 76 -8.72 -8.36 -18.27
C HIS A 76 -9.32 -7.71 -19.51
N ASP A 77 -10.65 -7.67 -19.58
CA ASP A 77 -11.35 -6.85 -20.58
C ASP A 77 -11.37 -5.39 -20.12
N LEU A 78 -10.61 -4.56 -20.82
CA LEU A 78 -10.44 -3.15 -20.47
C LEU A 78 -11.54 -2.27 -21.06
N ASN A 79 -12.35 -2.76 -22.00
CA ASN A 79 -13.28 -1.94 -22.76
C ASN A 79 -14.33 -1.26 -21.87
N GLY A 80 -14.37 0.07 -21.89
CA GLY A 80 -15.35 0.85 -21.12
C GLY A 80 -15.18 0.75 -19.59
N ALA A 81 -14.12 0.12 -19.10
CA ALA A 81 -13.85 -0.05 -17.68
C ALA A 81 -13.21 1.19 -17.05
N ILE A 82 -13.35 1.32 -15.73
CA ILE A 82 -12.52 2.22 -14.92
C ILE A 82 -11.42 1.39 -14.28
N ILE A 83 -10.17 1.73 -14.57
CA ILE A 83 -9.01 0.93 -14.21
C ILE A 83 -8.17 1.64 -13.17
N LYS A 84 -7.71 0.88 -12.16
CA LYS A 84 -6.66 1.30 -11.22
C LYS A 84 -5.57 0.23 -11.21
N ILE A 85 -4.33 0.64 -11.48
CA ILE A 85 -3.18 -0.25 -11.51
C ILE A 85 -2.34 0.00 -10.26
N LEU A 86 -2.08 -1.06 -9.51
CA LEU A 86 -1.17 -1.11 -8.38
C LEU A 86 -0.04 -2.08 -8.75
N TYR A 87 1.21 -1.69 -8.55
CA TYR A 87 2.32 -2.61 -8.77
C TYR A 87 3.32 -2.55 -7.63
N HIS A 88 3.74 -3.71 -7.14
CA HIS A 88 4.73 -3.83 -6.08
C HIS A 88 6.12 -3.89 -6.71
N VAL A 89 6.94 -2.87 -6.41
CA VAL A 89 8.33 -2.79 -6.88
C VAL A 89 9.20 -3.69 -6.00
N PRO A 90 10.05 -4.56 -6.56
CA PRO A 90 10.93 -5.41 -5.77
C PRO A 90 11.91 -4.59 -4.93
N GLU A 91 12.32 -5.12 -3.78
CA GLU A 91 13.35 -4.50 -2.96
C GLU A 91 14.65 -4.29 -3.75
N ASN A 92 15.30 -3.15 -3.53
CA ASN A 92 16.57 -2.77 -4.17
C ASN A 92 16.53 -2.59 -5.71
N GLU A 93 15.35 -2.68 -6.34
CA GLU A 93 15.20 -2.32 -7.74
C GLU A 93 14.80 -0.86 -7.92
N LYS A 94 15.32 -0.27 -9.00
CA LYS A 94 14.80 1.00 -9.50
C LYS A 94 13.51 0.73 -10.26
N ASP A 95 12.55 1.62 -10.06
CA ASP A 95 11.34 1.71 -10.83
C ASP A 95 11.70 2.21 -12.25
N LYS A 96 11.55 1.34 -13.24
CA LYS A 96 11.92 1.55 -14.65
C LYS A 96 10.72 1.40 -15.58
N ILE A 97 9.52 1.50 -15.05
CA ILE A 97 8.29 1.31 -15.82
C ILE A 97 8.12 2.41 -16.86
N ASP A 98 7.76 1.98 -18.07
CA ASP A 98 7.31 2.88 -19.12
C ASP A 98 5.80 3.14 -18.98
N LEU A 99 5.48 4.29 -18.38
CA LEU A 99 4.10 4.71 -18.18
C LEU A 99 3.37 4.99 -19.50
N GLN A 100 4.06 5.39 -20.57
CA GLN A 100 3.43 5.73 -21.85
C GLN A 100 2.88 4.47 -22.52
N ILE A 101 3.67 3.38 -22.50
CA ILE A 101 3.24 2.10 -23.07
C ILE A 101 2.03 1.54 -22.30
N ILE A 102 2.05 1.63 -20.97
CA ILE A 102 0.93 1.18 -20.13
C ILE A 102 -0.33 2.03 -20.36
N GLN A 103 -0.18 3.36 -20.43
CA GLN A 103 -1.31 4.25 -20.72
C GLN A 103 -1.92 3.93 -22.09
N LYS A 104 -1.09 3.72 -23.11
CA LYS A 104 -1.54 3.33 -24.45
C LYS A 104 -2.31 2.01 -24.43
N LYS A 105 -1.85 1.01 -23.67
CA LYS A 105 -2.56 -0.26 -23.50
C LYS A 105 -3.95 -0.07 -22.89
N CYS A 106 -4.12 0.93 -22.03
CA CYS A 106 -5.37 1.27 -21.37
C CYS A 106 -6.30 2.20 -22.18
N GLU A 107 -5.96 2.60 -23.41
CA GLU A 107 -6.81 3.45 -24.27
C GLU A 107 -8.25 2.94 -24.46
N PRO A 108 -8.54 1.64 -24.55
CA PRO A 108 -9.92 1.14 -24.67
C PRO A 108 -10.77 1.37 -23.41
N ALA A 109 -10.14 1.70 -22.29
CA ALA A 109 -10.82 1.93 -21.03
C ALA A 109 -11.55 3.27 -21.04
N MET A 110 -12.65 3.33 -20.28
CA MET A 110 -13.35 4.61 -20.09
C MET A 110 -12.49 5.59 -19.29
N HIS A 111 -11.78 5.10 -18.28
CA HIS A 111 -10.91 5.94 -17.46
C HIS A 111 -9.80 5.15 -16.76
N LEU A 112 -8.56 5.66 -16.84
CA LEU A 112 -7.43 5.18 -16.05
C LEU A 112 -7.23 6.11 -14.84
N VAL A 113 -7.56 5.62 -13.65
CA VAL A 113 -7.49 6.39 -12.40
C VAL A 113 -6.05 6.66 -11.98
N GLY A 114 -5.16 5.69 -12.19
CA GLY A 114 -3.76 5.83 -11.86
C GLY A 114 -2.98 4.54 -11.96
N ILE A 115 -1.66 4.71 -12.10
CA ILE A 115 -0.64 3.66 -12.08
C ILE A 115 0.25 3.95 -10.87
N ILE A 116 0.03 3.21 -9.77
CA ILE A 116 0.56 3.56 -8.45
C ILE A 116 1.61 2.53 -8.03
N PRO A 117 2.88 2.94 -7.82
CA PRO A 117 3.90 2.07 -7.24
C PRO A 117 3.62 1.84 -5.76
N ILE A 118 3.68 0.58 -5.34
CA ILE A 118 3.74 0.16 -3.95
C ILE A 118 5.19 -0.26 -3.69
N ARG A 119 5.84 0.42 -2.74
CA ARG A 119 7.20 0.12 -2.31
C ARG A 119 7.14 -0.28 -0.86
N GLU A 120 7.76 -1.42 -0.53
CA GLU A 120 8.00 -1.74 0.86
C GLU A 120 8.98 -0.70 1.40
N ASN A 121 8.57 -0.01 2.46
CA ASN A 121 9.44 0.95 3.12
C ASN A 121 10.62 0.17 3.69
N GLN A 122 11.80 0.33 3.08
CA GLN A 122 13.03 -0.05 3.76
C GLN A 122 13.01 0.66 5.11
N VAL A 123 13.12 -0.13 6.19
CA VAL A 123 13.31 0.41 7.53
C VAL A 123 14.51 1.34 7.40
N ARG A 124 14.27 2.65 7.37
CA ARG A 124 15.35 3.62 7.35
C ARG A 124 16.20 3.25 8.55
N GLU A 125 17.45 2.85 8.31
CA GLU A 125 18.45 2.89 9.38
C GLU A 125 18.33 4.30 9.96
N ARG A 126 17.90 4.39 11.22
CA ARG A 126 17.79 5.69 11.89
C ARG A 126 19.17 6.29 11.76
N ARG A 127 19.29 7.38 10.99
CA ARG A 127 20.45 8.27 11.16
C ARG A 127 20.44 8.61 12.64
N SER A 128 21.51 8.27 13.33
CA SER A 128 21.70 8.76 14.69
C SER A 128 21.57 10.28 14.62
N ASP A 129 20.71 10.85 15.46
CA ASP A 129 20.52 12.30 15.58
C ASP A 129 21.74 12.91 16.28
N LEU A 130 22.92 12.77 15.66
CA LEU A 130 24.18 13.30 16.14
C LEU A 130 24.14 14.83 15.97
N LYS A 131 24.25 15.54 17.08
CA LYS A 131 24.36 17.00 17.09
C LYS A 131 25.80 17.38 17.40
N ILE A 132 26.29 18.43 16.75
CA ILE A 132 27.65 18.97 17.00
C ILE A 132 27.82 19.40 18.47
N SER A 133 26.72 19.75 19.14
CA SER A 133 26.72 20.14 20.56
C SER A 133 26.81 18.98 21.55
N MET A 134 26.80 17.72 21.08
CA MET A 134 26.94 16.57 21.98
C MET A 134 28.38 16.47 22.48
N ASP A 135 28.51 16.11 23.74
CA ASP A 135 29.79 15.70 24.32
C ASP A 135 30.24 14.37 23.71
N PHE A 136 31.55 14.15 23.72
CA PHE A 136 32.20 13.02 23.04
C PHE A 136 31.65 11.66 23.51
N GLU A 137 31.39 11.50 24.81
CA GLU A 137 30.84 10.29 25.41
C GLU A 137 29.44 9.97 24.86
N THR A 138 28.54 10.95 24.86
CA THR A 138 27.19 10.81 24.30
C THR A 138 27.23 10.53 22.80
N LEU A 139 28.15 11.18 22.07
CA LEU A 139 28.28 11.02 20.61
C LEU A 139 28.72 9.60 20.24
N ILE A 140 29.74 9.06 20.91
CA ILE A 140 30.21 7.70 20.64
C ILE A 140 29.20 6.65 21.13
N GLY A 141 28.53 6.89 22.25
CA GLY A 141 27.45 6.05 22.74
C GLY A 141 26.29 5.95 21.74
N ALA A 142 25.86 7.09 21.19
CA ALA A 142 24.81 7.16 20.17
C ALA A 142 25.22 6.51 18.85
N TYR A 143 26.50 6.60 18.47
CA TYR A 143 27.03 5.89 17.30
C TYR A 143 27.02 4.37 17.50
N LEU A 144 27.47 3.87 18.65
CA LEU A 144 27.49 2.44 18.97
C LEU A 144 26.08 1.84 19.04
N ASP A 145 25.07 2.61 19.43
CA ASP A 145 23.66 2.18 19.40
C ASP A 145 23.13 1.89 18.00
N THR A 146 23.74 2.47 16.95
CA THR A 146 23.41 2.17 15.54
C THR A 146 23.97 0.83 15.07
N LYS A 147 24.88 0.20 15.84
CA LYS A 147 25.57 -1.05 15.48
C LYS A 147 25.13 -2.19 16.40
N PRO A 148 24.15 -3.02 16.00
CA PRO A 148 23.62 -4.09 16.86
C PRO A 148 24.70 -5.08 17.31
N ASP A 149 25.70 -5.35 16.47
CA ASP A 149 26.81 -6.28 16.75
C ASP A 149 27.73 -5.82 17.89
N LEU A 150 27.71 -4.51 18.22
CA LEU A 150 28.58 -3.89 19.23
C LEU A 150 27.87 -3.64 20.56
N LYS A 151 26.57 -3.91 20.68
CA LYS A 151 25.80 -3.65 21.91
C LYS A 151 26.38 -4.34 23.14
N ASN A 152 26.85 -5.58 23.00
CA ASN A 152 27.41 -6.36 24.11
C ASN A 152 28.74 -5.79 24.63
N ARG A 153 29.42 -4.97 23.82
CA ARG A 153 30.72 -4.37 24.16
C ARG A 153 30.63 -2.85 24.28
N LYS A 154 29.42 -2.28 24.29
CA LYS A 154 29.20 -0.83 24.25
C LYS A 154 29.97 -0.13 25.36
N GLN A 155 29.77 -0.54 26.62
CA GLN A 155 30.42 0.11 27.76
C GLN A 155 31.95 0.01 27.68
N GLU A 156 32.47 -1.19 27.39
CA GLU A 156 33.91 -1.43 27.23
C GLU A 156 34.54 -0.53 26.15
N LEU A 157 33.83 -0.33 25.04
CA LEU A 157 34.29 0.50 23.92
C LEU A 157 34.21 2.00 24.24
N VAL A 158 33.19 2.44 24.97
CA VAL A 158 33.06 3.83 25.44
C VAL A 158 34.19 4.17 26.40
N ASP A 159 34.42 3.32 27.42
CA ASP A 159 35.44 3.54 28.44
C ASP A 159 36.84 3.65 27.82
N LYS A 160 37.19 2.73 26.90
CA LYS A 160 38.47 2.76 26.19
C LYS A 160 38.61 3.97 25.28
N ALA A 161 37.53 4.40 24.62
CA ALA A 161 37.55 5.57 23.76
C ALA A 161 37.75 6.86 24.55
N LEU A 162 37.20 6.96 25.77
CA LEU A 162 37.41 8.10 26.66
C LEU A 162 38.88 8.22 27.08
N VAL A 163 39.52 7.11 27.46
CA VAL A 163 40.95 7.08 27.82
C VAL A 163 41.81 7.57 26.65
N LEU A 164 41.59 7.03 25.44
CA LEU A 164 42.34 7.44 24.25
C LEU A 164 42.09 8.91 23.89
N PHE A 165 40.89 9.42 24.14
CA PHE A 165 40.55 10.82 23.90
C PHE A 165 41.28 11.76 24.87
N GLU A 166 41.38 11.39 26.15
CA GLU A 166 42.16 12.14 27.14
C GLU A 166 43.66 12.13 26.82
N GLU A 167 44.22 10.96 26.49
CA GLU A 167 45.62 10.84 26.04
C GLU A 167 45.92 11.72 24.82
N SER A 168 45.00 11.74 23.84
CA SER A 168 45.15 12.56 22.63
C SER A 168 45.16 14.06 22.92
N LYS A 169 44.41 14.52 23.92
CA LYS A 169 44.40 15.93 24.34
C LYS A 169 45.69 16.32 25.03
N ILE A 170 46.24 15.43 25.86
CA ILE A 170 47.50 15.67 26.57
C ILE A 170 48.65 15.79 25.56
N ASN A 171 48.73 14.86 24.60
CA ASN A 171 49.77 14.89 23.56
C ASN A 171 49.68 16.12 22.62
N GLN A 172 48.50 16.72 22.44
CA GLN A 172 48.33 17.96 21.67
C GLN A 172 48.71 19.24 22.44
N ILE A 173 48.90 19.16 23.75
CA ILE A 173 49.33 20.30 24.59
C ILE A 173 50.85 20.31 24.75
N GLU A 174 51.51 19.18 24.53
CA GLU A 174 52.98 19.02 24.63
C GLU A 174 53.72 19.29 23.30
N GLU A 175 53.01 19.47 22.18
CA GLU A 175 53.52 19.99 20.89
C GLU A 175 53.26 21.51 20.74
#